data_AF-A0A7Y4UAA5-F1
#
_entry.id   AF-A0A7Y4UAA5-F1
#
_cell.length_a   1.000
_cell.length_b   1.000
_cell.length_c   1.000
_cell.angle_alpha   90.00
_cell.angle_beta   90.00
_cell.angle_gamma   90.00
#
_symmetry.space_group_name_H-M   'P 1'
#
loop_
_entity.id
_entity.type
_entity.pdbx_description
1 polymer ?
#
loop_
_entity_poly.entity_id
_entity_poly.type
_entity_poly.pdbx_seq_one_letter_code
_entity_poly.pdbx_strand_id
1 'polypeptide(L)'
;MILNTSIWQAVINEAKAKAVNPPAWLRAIDRAVVEIEKARYWSFTDGVLTIESTTSRKLYKVDAAHTCEARNGICKHRAARRLMELYFTALQAQPVALAPVAPSAMAMREAERNAAVLVRRYEGKRTYYGAIEI
;
A
#
# COMPACT_ATOMS: atom_id res chain seq x y z
N MET A 1 14.16 8.38 11.38
CA MET A 1 12.94 7.61 11.13
C MET A 1 12.48 7.92 9.72
N ILE A 2 12.20 6.91 8.89
CA ILE A 2 12.02 7.09 7.44
C ILE A 2 10.63 6.56 7.07
N LEU A 3 9.66 7.46 6.91
CA LEU A 3 8.37 7.15 6.27
C LEU A 3 8.59 7.13 4.75
N ASN A 4 7.86 6.28 4.03
CA ASN A 4 7.77 6.40 2.58
C ASN A 4 7.07 7.73 2.25
N THR A 5 7.85 8.69 1.77
CA THR A 5 7.42 10.09 1.61
C THR A 5 6.30 10.26 0.59
N SER A 6 6.27 9.46 -0.49
CA SER A 6 5.23 9.58 -1.52
C SER A 6 3.87 9.12 -1.00
N ILE A 7 3.83 7.95 -0.34
CA ILE A 7 2.61 7.43 0.30
C ILE A 7 2.15 8.38 1.39
N TRP A 8 3.08 8.86 2.22
CA TRP A 8 2.77 9.75 3.33
C TRP A 8 2.12 11.05 2.85
N GLN A 9 2.67 11.69 1.82
CA GLN A 9 2.08 12.90 1.25
C GLN A 9 0.72 12.64 0.58
N ALA A 10 0.55 11.51 -0.10
CA ALA A 10 -0.74 11.13 -0.68
C ALA A 10 -1.82 10.99 0.40
N VAL A 11 -1.50 10.32 1.52
CA VAL A 11 -2.39 10.16 2.68
C VAL A 11 -2.74 11.51 3.31
N ILE A 12 -1.77 12.42 3.48
CA ILE A 12 -2.03 13.76 4.00
C ILE A 12 -3.01 14.51 3.10
N ASN A 13 -2.77 14.50 1.77
CA ASN A 13 -3.61 15.20 0.82
C ASN A 13 -5.04 14.65 0.80
N GLU A 14 -5.19 13.33 0.81
CA GLU A 14 -6.50 12.68 0.87
C GLU A 14 -7.23 13.00 2.19
N ALA A 15 -6.53 12.92 3.32
CA ALA A 15 -7.10 13.23 4.63
C ALA A 15 -7.57 14.70 4.70
N LYS A 16 -6.78 15.64 4.16
CA LYS A 16 -7.14 17.06 4.08
C LYS A 16 -8.35 17.27 3.17
N ALA A 17 -8.39 16.62 2.01
CA ALA A 17 -9.54 16.72 1.09
C ALA A 17 -10.84 16.21 1.73
N LYS A 18 -10.78 15.18 2.58
CA LYS A 18 -11.95 14.68 3.33
C LYS A 18 -12.32 15.54 4.54
N ALA A 19 -11.39 16.34 5.06
CA ALA A 19 -11.59 17.17 6.25
C ALA A 19 -12.11 18.59 5.96
N VAL A 20 -12.50 18.89 4.71
CA VAL A 20 -12.95 20.22 4.25
C VAL A 20 -14.06 20.80 5.13
N ASN A 21 -14.91 19.96 5.72
CA ASN A 21 -15.82 20.36 6.80
C ASN A 21 -15.80 19.29 7.90
N PRO A 22 -15.41 19.63 9.15
CA PRO A 22 -15.15 20.96 9.72
C PRO A 22 -13.68 21.43 9.73
N PRO A 23 -13.41 22.75 9.67
CA PRO A 23 -12.04 23.33 9.68
C PRO A 23 -11.16 22.94 10.86
N ALA A 24 -11.76 22.54 11.99
CA ALA A 24 -11.02 22.05 13.15
C ALA A 24 -10.22 20.78 12.83
N TRP A 25 -10.72 19.91 11.94
CA TRP A 25 -10.01 18.71 11.51
C TRP A 25 -8.80 19.05 10.64
N LEU A 26 -8.89 20.03 9.75
CA LEU A 26 -7.75 20.48 8.96
C LEU A 26 -6.59 20.93 9.87
N ARG A 27 -6.88 21.80 10.85
CA ARG A 27 -5.87 22.24 11.83
C ARG A 27 -5.31 21.08 12.66
N ALA A 28 -6.16 20.11 13.02
CA ALA A 28 -5.72 18.93 13.75
C ALA A 28 -4.79 18.04 12.90
N ILE A 29 -5.08 17.90 11.61
CA ILE A 29 -4.25 17.18 10.63
C ILE A 29 -2.90 17.88 10.47
N ASP A 30 -2.88 19.19 10.23
CA ASP A 30 -1.62 19.94 10.09
C ASP A 30 -0.72 19.78 11.33
N ARG A 31 -1.30 19.88 12.53
CA ARG A 31 -0.57 19.67 13.79
C ARG A 31 -0.12 18.22 13.96
N ALA A 32 -0.92 17.25 13.51
CA ALA A 32 -0.57 15.84 13.57
C ALA A 32 0.62 15.50 12.67
N VAL A 33 0.66 16.05 11.46
CA VAL A 33 1.78 15.89 10.52
C VAL A 33 3.08 16.37 11.17
N VAL A 34 3.07 17.58 11.73
CA VAL A 34 4.23 18.13 12.44
C VAL A 34 4.63 17.24 13.62
N GLU A 35 3.66 16.72 14.36
CA GLU A 35 3.94 15.84 15.50
C GLU A 35 4.64 14.55 15.04
N ILE A 36 4.15 13.89 14.01
CA ILE A 36 4.69 12.61 13.49
C ILE A 36 6.08 12.82 12.89
N GLU A 37 6.28 13.90 12.13
CA GLU A 37 7.54 14.19 11.43
C GLU A 37 8.65 14.65 12.38
N LYS A 38 8.30 15.37 13.45
CA LYS A 38 9.28 15.94 14.39
C LYS A 38 9.37 15.19 15.72
N ALA A 39 8.47 14.25 16.01
CA ALA A 39 8.57 13.45 17.23
C ALA A 39 9.89 12.68 17.25
N ARG A 40 10.53 12.66 18.43
CA ARG A 40 11.72 11.84 18.67
C ARG A 40 11.38 10.36 18.60
N TYR A 41 10.17 10.02 18.98
CA TYR A 41 9.68 8.66 19.03
C TYR A 41 8.18 8.60 18.74
N TRP A 42 7.81 7.64 17.89
CA TRP A 42 6.48 7.05 17.90
C TRP A 42 6.53 5.59 17.44
N SER A 43 5.49 4.85 17.77
CA SER A 43 5.21 3.50 17.26
C SER A 43 3.73 3.35 16.95
N PHE A 44 3.40 2.49 16.00
CA PHE A 44 2.03 2.15 15.66
C PHE A 44 1.89 0.63 15.62
N THR A 45 1.11 0.08 16.55
CA THR A 45 0.99 -1.37 16.73
C THR A 45 -0.44 -1.68 17.16
N ASP A 46 -1.07 -2.67 16.52
CA ASP A 46 -2.45 -3.11 16.80
C ASP A 46 -3.47 -1.95 16.83
N GLY A 47 -3.27 -0.99 15.92
CA GLY A 47 -4.10 0.22 15.82
C GLY A 47 -3.80 1.28 16.88
N VAL A 48 -2.93 1.03 17.86
CA VAL A 48 -2.59 2.01 18.90
C VAL A 48 -1.35 2.80 18.49
N LEU A 49 -1.48 4.13 18.46
CA LEU A 49 -0.35 5.03 18.26
C LEU A 49 0.25 5.40 19.62
N THR A 50 1.52 5.08 19.83
CA THR A 50 2.30 5.62 20.93
C THR A 50 3.20 6.73 20.39
N ILE A 51 3.11 7.96 20.89
CA ILE A 51 3.87 9.10 20.38
C ILE A 51 4.39 9.99 21.51
N GLU A 52 5.67 10.37 21.46
CA GLU A 52 6.22 11.40 22.33
C GLU A 52 5.84 12.77 21.76
N SER A 53 5.10 13.58 22.54
CA SER A 53 4.68 14.88 22.06
C SER A 53 5.85 15.83 21.88
N THR A 54 5.88 16.50 20.73
CA THR A 54 6.88 17.52 20.42
C THR A 54 6.77 18.74 21.34
N THR A 55 5.54 19.01 21.83
CA THR A 55 5.25 20.18 22.66
C THR A 55 5.38 19.89 24.15
N SER A 56 4.78 18.81 24.65
CA SER A 56 4.73 18.54 26.10
C SER A 56 5.78 17.54 26.58
N ARG A 57 6.53 16.90 25.68
CA ARG A 57 7.46 15.79 25.97
C ARG A 57 6.82 14.58 26.65
N LYS A 58 5.49 14.57 26.80
CA LYS A 58 4.75 13.44 27.38
C LYS A 58 4.56 12.35 26.33
N LEU A 59 4.61 11.10 26.76
CA LEU A 59 4.28 9.95 25.93
C LEU A 59 2.76 9.76 25.95
N TYR A 60 2.13 9.79 24.78
CA TYR A 60 0.70 9.55 24.62
C TYR A 60 0.47 8.18 24.00
N LYS A 61 -0.45 7.41 24.59
CA LYS A 61 -1.04 6.23 23.95
C LYS A 61 -2.42 6.62 23.40
N VAL A 62 -2.59 6.40 22.10
CA VAL A 62 -3.73 6.89 21.33
C VAL A 62 -4.44 5.71 20.69
N ASP A 63 -5.48 5.24 21.37
CA ASP A 63 -6.40 4.23 20.86
C ASP A 63 -7.61 4.87 20.12
N ALA A 64 -8.62 4.07 19.76
CA ALA A 64 -9.77 4.51 18.98
C ALA A 64 -10.70 5.40 19.82
N ALA A 65 -10.74 5.13 21.13
CA ALA A 65 -11.52 5.87 22.10
C ALA A 65 -10.77 7.10 22.64
N HIS A 66 -9.51 7.32 22.25
CA HIS A 66 -8.60 8.28 22.88
C HIS A 66 -9.27 9.61 23.20
N THR A 67 -9.41 9.92 24.48
CA THR A 67 -9.86 11.22 24.95
C THR A 67 -8.65 12.03 25.34
N CYS A 68 -8.44 13.17 24.69
CA CYS A 68 -7.47 14.14 25.16
C CYS A 68 -8.19 15.32 25.81
N GLU A 69 -7.45 16.15 26.53
CA GLU A 69 -7.95 17.38 27.17
C GLU A 69 -8.59 18.40 26.20
N ALA A 70 -8.42 18.24 24.88
CA ALA A 70 -9.11 19.08 23.90
C ALA A 70 -10.64 18.81 23.93
N ARG A 71 -11.40 19.78 24.43
CA ARG A 71 -12.85 19.74 24.75
C ARG A 71 -13.80 19.21 23.67
N ASN A 72 -13.42 19.17 22.39
CA ASN A 72 -14.35 18.97 21.28
C ASN A 72 -14.21 17.62 20.58
N GLY A 73 -13.43 16.68 21.12
CA GLY A 73 -13.21 15.35 20.51
C GLY A 73 -12.40 15.36 19.20
N ILE A 74 -12.05 16.53 18.69
CA ILE A 74 -11.15 16.75 17.55
C ILE A 74 -9.80 17.18 18.10
N CYS A 75 -8.80 16.32 17.98
CA CYS A 75 -7.47 16.57 18.50
C CYS A 75 -6.36 16.07 17.58
N LYS A 76 -5.17 16.65 17.73
CA LYS A 76 -3.99 16.26 16.94
C LYS A 76 -3.62 14.79 17.14
N HIS A 77 -3.85 14.21 18.32
CA HIS A 77 -3.54 12.80 18.59
C HIS A 77 -4.46 11.86 17.79
N ARG A 78 -5.77 12.10 17.80
CA ARG A 78 -6.73 11.33 16.97
C ARG A 78 -6.43 11.47 15.48
N ALA A 79 -6.14 12.69 15.04
CA ALA A 79 -5.72 12.93 13.66
C ALA A 79 -4.43 12.16 13.32
N ALA A 80 -3.44 12.16 14.21
CA ALA A 80 -2.20 11.41 14.03
C ALA A 80 -2.45 9.90 13.92
N ARG A 81 -3.24 9.32 14.83
CA ARG A 81 -3.62 7.90 14.76
C ARG A 81 -4.29 7.58 13.42
N ARG A 82 -5.26 8.39 13.01
CA ARG A 82 -6.00 8.19 11.75
C ARG A 82 -5.09 8.27 10.52
N LEU A 83 -4.14 9.20 10.51
CA LEU A 83 -3.14 9.27 9.43
C LEU A 83 -2.26 8.00 9.40
N MET A 84 -1.87 7.49 10.56
CA MET A 84 -1.09 6.24 10.64
C MET A 84 -1.90 5.03 10.17
N GLU A 85 -3.19 4.92 10.52
CA GLU A 85 -4.07 3.86 10.00
C GLU A 85 -4.15 3.89 8.47
N LEU A 86 -4.39 5.07 7.88
CA LEU A 86 -4.44 5.25 6.43
C LEU A 86 -3.09 4.93 5.79
N TYR A 87 -1.99 5.36 6.40
CA TYR A 87 -0.63 5.08 5.92
C TYR A 87 -0.32 3.59 5.89
N PHE A 88 -0.59 2.86 6.97
CA PHE A 88 -0.36 1.41 7.02
C PHE A 88 -1.29 0.64 6.08
N THR A 89 -2.54 1.11 5.92
CA THR A 89 -3.45 0.55 4.91
C THR A 89 -2.89 0.75 3.50
N ALA A 90 -2.40 1.96 3.19
CA ALA A 90 -1.81 2.27 1.89
C ALA A 90 -0.49 1.51 1.64
N LEU A 91 0.32 1.27 2.67
CA LEU A 91 1.50 0.42 2.59
C LEU A 91 1.14 -1.03 2.23
N GLN A 92 0.09 -1.58 2.85
CA GLN A 92 -0.37 -2.95 2.58
C GLN A 92 -1.05 -3.08 1.21
N ALA A 93 -1.71 -2.02 0.75
CA ALA A 93 -2.37 -1.98 -0.56
C ALA A 93 -1.39 -1.79 -1.73
N GLN A 94 -0.09 -1.53 -1.47
CA GLN A 94 0.88 -1.49 -2.54
C GLN A 94 0.94 -2.88 -3.19
N PRO A 95 0.81 -2.98 -4.52
CA PRO A 95 1.02 -4.24 -5.19
C PRO A 95 2.44 -4.67 -4.88
N VAL A 96 2.59 -5.80 -4.18
CA VAL A 96 3.84 -6.54 -4.22
C VAL A 96 4.01 -6.86 -5.69
N ALA A 97 4.89 -6.13 -6.37
CA ALA A 97 5.28 -6.47 -7.71
C ALA A 97 5.89 -7.87 -7.61
N LEU A 98 5.06 -8.89 -7.89
CA LEU A 98 5.55 -10.21 -8.22
C LEU A 98 6.39 -9.96 -9.46
N ALA A 99 7.70 -9.85 -9.27
CA ALA A 99 8.62 -9.82 -10.38
C ALA A 99 8.22 -10.98 -11.29
N PRO A 100 7.97 -10.76 -12.60
CA PRO A 100 7.75 -11.87 -13.50
C PRO A 100 8.99 -12.74 -13.36
N VAL A 101 8.81 -13.93 -12.81
CA VAL A 101 9.88 -14.93 -12.76
C VAL A 101 10.14 -15.24 -14.22
N ALA A 102 11.19 -14.64 -14.78
CA ALA A 102 11.61 -14.95 -16.13
C ALA A 102 11.76 -16.48 -16.18
N PRO A 103 11.08 -17.19 -17.09
CA PRO A 103 11.23 -18.62 -17.19
C PRO A 103 12.72 -18.92 -17.33
N SER A 104 13.24 -19.82 -16.50
CA SER A 104 14.66 -20.17 -16.55
C SER A 104 15.03 -20.63 -17.96
N ALA A 105 16.29 -20.42 -18.37
CA ALA A 105 16.76 -20.84 -19.70
C ALA A 105 16.52 -22.34 -19.97
N MET A 106 16.40 -23.17 -18.92
CA MET A 106 16.01 -24.57 -19.03
C MET A 106 14.53 -24.74 -19.44
N ALA A 107 13.62 -23.96 -18.85
CA ALA A 107 12.20 -24.00 -19.19
C ALA A 107 11.94 -23.53 -20.64
N MET A 108 12.71 -22.55 -21.13
CA MET A 108 12.63 -22.12 -22.53
C MET A 108 13.10 -23.22 -23.50
N ARG A 109 14.23 -23.88 -23.21
CA ARG A 109 14.74 -24.99 -24.04
C ARG A 109 13.80 -26.20 -24.07
N GLU A 110 13.08 -26.45 -22.98
CA GLU A 110 12.10 -27.53 -22.91
C GLU A 110 10.81 -27.21 -23.70
N ALA A 111 10.35 -25.95 -23.66
CA ALA A 111 9.25 -25.49 -24.49
C ALA A 111 9.58 -25.56 -25.99
N GLU A 112 10.80 -25.17 -26.39
CA GLU A 112 11.27 -25.27 -27.79
C GLU A 112 11.34 -26.73 -28.27
N ARG A 113 11.83 -27.65 -27.43
CA ARG A 113 11.84 -29.09 -27.76
C ARG A 113 10.43 -29.64 -27.93
N ASN A 114 9.50 -29.29 -27.03
CA ASN A 114 8.13 -29.77 -27.10
C ASN A 114 7.37 -29.20 -28.32
N ALA A 115 7.64 -27.95 -28.70
CA ALA A 115 7.10 -27.35 -29.92
C ALA A 115 7.63 -28.07 -31.18
N ALA A 116 8.92 -28.39 -31.24
CA ALA A 116 9.52 -29.12 -32.36
C ALA A 116 8.95 -30.55 -32.51
N VAL A 117 8.59 -31.21 -31.40
CA VAL A 117 7.93 -32.52 -31.41
C VAL A 117 6.50 -32.43 -31.99
N LEU A 118 5.77 -31.35 -31.69
CA LEU A 118 4.40 -31.15 -32.20
C LEU A 118 4.37 -30.85 -33.71
N VAL A 119 5.34 -30.09 -34.24
CA VAL A 119 5.42 -29.79 -35.69
C VAL A 119 5.65 -31.06 -36.51
N ARG A 120 6.55 -31.96 -36.08
CA ARG A 120 6.76 -33.27 -36.76
C ARG A 120 5.51 -34.15 -36.77
N ARG A 121 4.63 -34.04 -35.77
CA ARG A 121 3.40 -34.82 -35.69
C ARG A 121 2.32 -34.34 -36.66
N TYR A 122 2.35 -33.06 -37.04
CA TYR A 122 1.42 -32.48 -38.02
C TYR A 122 1.87 -32.68 -39.47
N GLU A 123 3.18 -32.67 -39.74
CA GLU A 123 3.71 -32.90 -41.10
C GLU A 123 3.55 -34.36 -41.59
N GLY A 124 3.43 -35.33 -40.67
CA GLY A 124 3.18 -36.74 -40.99
C GLY A 124 1.73 -37.11 -41.36
N LYS A 125 0.77 -36.16 -41.37
CA LYS A 125 -0.64 -36.41 -41.68
C LYS A 125 -1.15 -35.77 -42.99
N ARG A 126 -0.27 -35.49 -43.95
CA ARG A 126 -0.69 -35.22 -45.33
C ARG A 126 -0.75 -36.52 -46.12
N THR A 127 -1.89 -37.19 -46.11
CA THR A 127 -2.20 -38.24 -47.10
C THR A 127 -3.71 -38.34 -47.36
N TYR A 128 -4.06 -38.04 -48.61
CA TYR A 128 -5.22 -38.44 -49.42
C TYR A 128 -6.65 -38.04 -48.98
N TYR A 129 -7.18 -36.99 -49.62
CA TYR A 129 -8.56 -37.01 -50.14
C TYR A 129 -8.47 -36.88 -51.66
N GLY A 130 -8.86 -37.96 -52.34
CA GLY A 130 -8.88 -38.07 -53.79
C GLY A 130 -9.95 -37.21 -54.43
N ALA A 131 -9.67 -36.77 -55.66
CA ALA A 131 -10.63 -36.21 -56.58
C ALA A 131 -11.72 -37.25 -56.89
N ILE A 132 -12.98 -36.82 -56.83
CA ILE A 132 -14.10 -37.51 -57.47
C ILE A 132 -14.65 -36.51 -58.49
N GLU A 133 -14.32 -36.74 -59.76
CA GLU A 133 -15.02 -36.18 -60.91
C GLU A 133 -16.36 -36.92 -61.06
N ILE A 134 -17.42 -36.17 -61.41
CA ILE A 134 -18.70 -36.71 -61.92
C ILE A 134 -18.92 -36.07 -63.29
#